data_AF-A0A7Y5F3W7-F1
#
_entry.id   AF-A0A7Y5F3W7-F1
#
_cell.length_a   1.000
_cell.length_b   1.000
_cell.length_c   1.000
_cell.angle_alpha   90.00
_cell.angle_beta   90.00
_cell.angle_gamma   90.00
#
_symmetry.space_group_name_H-M   'P 1'
#
loop_
_entity.id
_entity.type
_entity.pdbx_description
1 polymer ?
#
loop_
_entity_poly.entity_id
_entity_poly.type
_entity_poly.pdbx_seq_one_letter_code
_entity_poly.pdbx_strand_id
1 'polypeptide(L)'
;NTGFLSPNTNAPVTVQSGDNNGYESSATNGYTDDGLFAVDNNSGTGNSTSCTDRRKDQHTYYDFNITLPGSASVSGIEVRADARADSTANSPKLCILLSWDGGITWTAAKTTATLSTSEATYILGGPSDTWGHLWQLGELTNANFRVRIVNVASSTARDFSLDWVAVNLYYQP
;
A
#
# COMPACT_ATOMS: atom_id res chain seq x y z
N ASN A 1 1.65 -5.08 -20.05
CA ASN A 1 1.65 -4.84 -18.60
C ASN A 1 2.35 -6.01 -17.93
N THR A 2 2.77 -5.88 -16.67
CA THR A 2 3.48 -6.95 -15.96
C THR A 2 2.56 -8.04 -15.41
N GLY A 3 1.25 -7.78 -15.35
CA GLY A 3 0.37 -8.47 -14.41
C GLY A 3 0.63 -8.00 -12.98
N PHE A 4 -0.19 -8.47 -12.04
CA PHE A 4 0.00 -8.17 -10.62
C PHE A 4 1.19 -8.94 -10.06
N LEU A 5 2.15 -8.17 -9.54
CA LEU A 5 3.35 -8.65 -8.88
C LEU A 5 3.16 -8.51 -7.37
N SER A 6 3.47 -9.57 -6.63
CA SER A 6 3.47 -9.57 -5.18
C SER A 6 4.78 -9.03 -4.60
N PRO A 7 4.73 -8.39 -3.42
CA PRO A 7 5.93 -8.09 -2.65
C PRO A 7 6.50 -9.40 -2.08
N ASN A 8 7.77 -9.38 -1.68
CA ASN A 8 8.38 -10.48 -0.92
C ASN A 8 9.02 -10.03 0.40
N THR A 9 9.04 -8.71 0.65
CA THR A 9 9.56 -8.12 1.88
C THR A 9 8.60 -7.04 2.36
N ASN A 10 8.52 -6.89 3.69
CA ASN A 10 7.70 -5.86 4.33
C ASN A 10 8.41 -5.31 5.57
N ALA A 11 8.01 -4.11 6.01
CA ALA A 11 8.43 -3.55 7.28
C ALA A 11 7.41 -2.51 7.79
N PRO A 12 7.13 -2.47 9.11
CA PRO A 12 6.36 -1.38 9.69
C PRO A 12 7.17 -0.08 9.71
N VAL A 13 6.49 1.06 9.66
CA VAL A 13 7.13 2.35 9.93
C VAL A 13 7.19 2.54 11.44
N THR A 14 8.39 2.49 12.02
CA THR A 14 8.58 2.40 13.48
C THR A 14 8.83 3.75 14.17
N VAL A 15 8.72 4.86 13.44
CA VAL A 15 8.96 6.21 13.97
C VAL A 15 7.89 7.14 13.44
N GLN A 16 7.22 7.85 14.36
CA GLN A 16 6.20 8.84 14.03
C GLN A 16 5.09 8.27 13.11
N SER A 17 4.64 7.07 13.43
CA SER A 17 3.61 6.39 12.66
C SER A 17 2.71 5.61 13.62
N GLY A 18 1.62 6.26 14.08
CA GLY A 18 0.63 5.63 14.94
C GLY A 18 1.20 5.22 16.28
N ASP A 19 1.14 3.93 16.57
CA ASP A 19 1.80 3.30 17.72
C ASP A 19 3.13 2.59 17.33
N ASN A 20 3.52 2.73 16.05
CA ASN A 20 4.77 2.30 15.43
C ASN A 20 4.86 0.80 15.11
N ASN A 21 3.71 0.13 14.93
CA ASN A 21 3.66 -1.31 14.73
C ASN A 21 3.21 -1.75 13.32
N GLY A 22 2.48 -0.91 12.57
CA GLY A 22 2.00 -1.23 11.22
C GLY A 22 1.00 -2.40 11.20
N TYR A 23 1.15 -3.33 10.25
CA TYR A 23 0.49 -4.63 10.31
C TYR A 23 1.29 -5.56 11.24
N GLU A 24 1.08 -5.46 12.55
CA GLU A 24 1.91 -6.14 13.54
C GLU A 24 1.65 -7.66 13.62
N SER A 25 0.50 -8.11 13.14
CA SER A 25 0.14 -9.53 13.13
C SER A 25 0.27 -10.10 11.72
N SER A 26 1.22 -11.02 11.54
CA SER A 26 1.41 -11.79 10.30
C SER A 26 1.51 -10.94 9.02
N ALA A 27 2.33 -9.88 9.03
CA ALA A 27 2.51 -8.99 7.89
C ALA A 27 2.84 -9.68 6.54
N THR A 28 3.42 -10.87 6.57
CA THR A 28 3.71 -11.69 5.39
C THR A 28 2.46 -12.19 4.67
N ASN A 29 1.32 -12.21 5.34
CA ASN A 29 0.06 -12.64 4.72
C ASN A 29 -0.33 -11.70 3.59
N GLY A 30 0.02 -10.40 3.66
CA GLY A 30 -0.18 -9.40 2.59
C GLY A 30 0.47 -9.69 1.23
N TYR A 31 1.09 -10.85 1.03
CA TYR A 31 1.88 -11.22 -0.16
C TYR A 31 1.06 -11.98 -1.20
N THR A 32 -0.08 -12.55 -0.85
CA THR A 32 -0.91 -13.33 -1.76
C THR A 32 -2.36 -13.29 -1.30
N ASP A 33 -3.30 -13.39 -2.24
CA ASP A 33 -4.73 -13.54 -1.98
C ASP A 33 -5.00 -15.02 -1.66
N ASP A 34 -5.00 -15.38 -0.37
CA ASP A 34 -5.18 -16.76 0.11
C ASP A 34 -6.17 -16.93 1.28
N GLY A 35 -6.79 -15.84 1.74
CA GLY A 35 -7.73 -15.84 2.85
C GLY A 35 -7.07 -15.68 4.22
N LEU A 36 -5.74 -15.51 4.28
CA LEU A 36 -5.00 -15.18 5.48
C LEU A 36 -4.67 -13.69 5.50
N PHE A 37 -4.80 -13.05 6.65
CA PHE A 37 -4.69 -11.59 6.74
C PHE A 37 -3.46 -11.14 7.52
N ALA A 38 -2.78 -10.11 7.00
CA ALA A 38 -1.95 -9.22 7.76
C ALA A 38 -2.87 -8.25 8.52
N VAL A 39 -2.67 -8.11 9.83
CA VAL A 39 -3.59 -7.32 10.68
C VAL A 39 -2.84 -6.20 11.39
N ASP A 40 -3.40 -4.99 11.25
CA ASP A 40 -3.10 -3.79 12.03
C ASP A 40 -4.23 -3.66 13.05
N ASN A 41 -3.96 -3.92 14.33
CA ASN A 41 -4.94 -3.69 15.37
C ASN A 41 -4.85 -2.25 15.86
N ASN A 42 -6.01 -1.58 15.93
CA ASN A 42 -6.13 -0.23 16.48
C ASN A 42 -5.25 0.81 15.78
N SER A 43 -5.48 1.04 14.48
CA SER A 43 -4.64 1.89 13.61
C SER A 43 -4.33 3.31 14.13
N GLY A 44 -3.27 3.34 14.93
CA GLY A 44 -2.56 4.46 15.50
C GLY A 44 -3.19 5.10 16.74
N THR A 45 -2.56 6.21 17.14
CA THR A 45 -2.81 6.92 18.39
C THR A 45 -3.74 8.14 18.24
N GLY A 46 -4.30 8.37 17.05
CA GLY A 46 -5.17 9.51 16.77
C GLY A 46 -6.35 9.18 15.84
N ASN A 47 -7.34 10.07 15.79
CA ASN A 47 -8.55 9.94 14.99
C ASN A 47 -8.54 10.79 13.70
N SER A 48 -7.37 11.28 13.30
CA SER A 48 -7.21 12.05 12.06
C SER A 48 -7.53 11.19 10.84
N THR A 49 -8.14 11.80 9.82
CA THR A 49 -8.43 11.14 8.54
C THR A 49 -7.43 11.49 7.44
N SER A 50 -6.34 12.19 7.80
CA SER A 50 -5.25 12.52 6.89
C SER A 50 -4.33 11.33 6.67
N CYS A 51 -4.02 11.04 5.40
CA CYS A 51 -3.10 9.97 4.99
C CYS A 51 -1.64 10.21 5.37
N THR A 52 -1.29 11.40 5.83
CA THR A 52 0.08 11.77 6.23
C THR A 52 0.19 12.08 7.72
N ASP A 53 -0.88 11.84 8.49
CA ASP A 53 -0.84 12.05 9.93
C ASP A 53 0.06 11.01 10.60
N ARG A 54 1.04 11.49 11.35
CA ARG A 54 2.01 10.67 12.08
C ARG A 54 1.39 9.85 13.22
N ARG A 55 0.12 10.07 13.53
CA ARG A 55 -0.64 9.27 14.51
C ARG A 55 -1.44 8.15 13.85
N LYS A 56 -1.24 7.88 12.56
CA LYS A 56 -1.77 6.71 11.86
C LYS A 56 -0.66 5.72 11.55
N ASP A 57 -0.97 4.43 11.70
CA ASP A 57 -0.04 3.37 11.41
C ASP A 57 0.18 3.23 9.91
N GLN A 58 1.43 2.94 9.59
CA GLN A 58 1.95 2.86 8.24
C GLN A 58 2.78 1.60 8.12
N HIS A 59 2.59 0.88 7.03
CA HIS A 59 3.35 -0.31 6.71
C HIS A 59 3.87 -0.22 5.27
N THR A 60 5.08 -0.72 5.06
CA THR A 60 5.71 -0.70 3.73
C THR A 60 5.87 -2.12 3.21
N TYR A 61 5.45 -2.34 1.97
CA TYR A 61 5.63 -3.57 1.20
C TYR A 61 6.53 -3.29 0.01
N TYR A 62 7.43 -4.22 -0.29
CA TYR A 62 8.45 -4.02 -1.30
C TYR A 62 9.05 -5.32 -1.85
N ASP A 63 10.04 -5.15 -2.73
CA ASP A 63 10.70 -6.23 -3.47
C ASP A 63 9.73 -7.00 -4.37
N PHE A 64 9.00 -6.24 -5.18
CA PHE A 64 8.03 -6.72 -6.16
C PHE A 64 8.66 -7.42 -7.37
N ASN A 65 10.00 -7.46 -7.46
CA ASN A 65 10.75 -8.12 -8.53
C ASN A 65 10.36 -7.63 -9.94
N ILE A 66 10.09 -6.33 -10.04
CA ILE A 66 9.67 -5.68 -11.28
C ILE A 66 10.78 -5.83 -12.32
N THR A 67 10.44 -6.44 -13.46
CA THR A 67 11.34 -6.61 -14.60
C THR A 67 10.67 -6.07 -15.85
N LEU A 68 11.25 -5.01 -16.43
CA LEU A 68 10.79 -4.40 -17.68
C LEU A 68 11.92 -4.45 -18.73
N PRO A 69 11.58 -4.46 -20.04
CA PRO A 69 12.57 -4.30 -21.11
C PRO A 69 13.37 -3.00 -20.96
N GLY A 70 14.65 -3.01 -21.35
CA GLY A 70 15.58 -1.90 -21.09
C GLY A 70 15.25 -0.54 -21.73
N SER A 71 14.36 -0.50 -22.73
CA SER A 71 13.85 0.74 -23.35
C SER A 71 12.45 1.13 -22.86
N ALA A 72 11.85 0.34 -21.97
CA ALA A 72 10.45 0.49 -21.63
C ALA A 72 10.16 1.83 -20.94
N SER A 73 9.13 2.49 -21.42
CA SER A 73 8.57 3.70 -20.78
C SER A 73 7.33 3.33 -19.98
N VAL A 74 7.30 3.66 -18.69
CA VAL A 74 6.15 3.41 -17.81
C VAL A 74 5.02 4.37 -18.16
N SER A 75 3.89 3.85 -18.60
CA SER A 75 2.69 4.64 -18.88
C SER A 75 1.76 4.74 -17.68
N GLY A 76 1.82 3.80 -16.74
CA GLY A 76 0.99 3.82 -15.54
C GLY A 76 1.30 2.70 -14.55
N ILE A 77 0.88 2.91 -13.31
CA ILE A 77 1.00 1.95 -12.22
C ILE A 77 -0.36 1.77 -11.58
N GLU A 78 -0.77 0.51 -11.45
CA GLU A 78 -1.97 0.09 -10.75
C GLU A 78 -1.57 -0.67 -9.49
N VAL A 79 -2.20 -0.36 -8.36
CA VAL A 79 -2.03 -1.06 -7.10
C VAL A 79 -3.35 -1.73 -6.75
N ARG A 80 -3.31 -3.04 -6.51
CA ARG A 80 -4.39 -3.83 -5.94
C ARG A 80 -4.17 -3.98 -4.45
N ALA A 81 -5.23 -3.80 -3.66
CA ALA A 81 -5.28 -4.17 -2.26
C ALA A 81 -6.56 -4.99 -2.01
N ASP A 82 -6.43 -6.20 -1.49
CA ASP A 82 -7.54 -7.01 -1.02
C ASP A 82 -7.59 -6.90 0.50
N ALA A 83 -8.66 -6.27 0.98
CA ALA A 83 -8.69 -5.80 2.36
C ALA A 83 -10.11 -5.74 2.93
N ARG A 84 -10.17 -5.65 4.26
CA ARG A 84 -11.38 -5.36 5.02
C ARG A 84 -11.05 -4.64 6.32
N ALA A 85 -12.07 -4.12 6.98
CA ALA A 85 -12.00 -3.63 8.34
C ALA A 85 -12.98 -4.41 9.23
N ASP A 86 -12.74 -4.40 10.55
CA ASP A 86 -13.63 -5.04 11.52
C ASP A 86 -15.05 -4.42 11.56
N SER A 87 -15.20 -3.13 11.22
CA SER A 87 -16.49 -2.49 10.97
C SER A 87 -16.36 -1.23 10.11
N THR A 88 -17.43 -0.89 9.38
CA THR A 88 -17.50 0.30 8.50
C THR A 88 -17.67 1.62 9.25
N ALA A 89 -17.85 1.59 10.58
CA ALA A 89 -17.99 2.79 11.39
C ALA A 89 -16.72 3.64 11.34
N ASN A 90 -16.87 4.97 11.33
CA ASN A 90 -15.77 5.95 11.26
C ASN A 90 -14.96 5.89 9.94
N SER A 91 -15.55 5.31 8.90
CA SER A 91 -15.06 5.32 7.52
C SER A 91 -13.61 4.82 7.37
N PRO A 92 -13.31 3.58 7.77
CA PRO A 92 -11.99 3.00 7.58
C PRO A 92 -11.64 2.94 6.09
N LYS A 93 -10.43 3.33 5.72
CA LYS A 93 -9.91 3.28 4.35
C LYS A 93 -8.40 3.07 4.37
N LEU A 94 -7.86 2.59 3.26
CA LEU A 94 -6.42 2.56 3.03
C LEU A 94 -6.01 3.82 2.26
N CYS A 95 -4.91 4.44 2.68
CA CYS A 95 -4.17 5.37 1.83
C CYS A 95 -2.91 4.68 1.31
N ILE A 96 -2.70 4.70 0.00
CA ILE A 96 -1.54 4.11 -0.65
C ILE A 96 -0.65 5.21 -1.21
N LEU A 97 0.66 5.07 -1.03
CA LEU A 97 1.70 5.94 -1.56
C LEU A 97 2.79 5.08 -2.20
N LEU A 98 3.42 5.58 -3.26
CA LEU A 98 4.54 4.93 -3.93
C LEU A 98 5.83 5.71 -3.68
N SER A 99 6.95 5.00 -3.58
CA SER A 99 8.29 5.59 -3.48
C SER A 99 9.21 5.05 -4.58
N TRP A 100 10.16 5.88 -5.02
CA TRP A 100 11.14 5.59 -6.06
C TRP A 100 12.59 5.62 -5.53
N ASP A 101 12.79 5.83 -4.23
CA ASP A 101 14.11 6.09 -3.63
C ASP A 101 14.29 5.38 -2.27
N GLY A 102 13.69 4.20 -2.13
CA GLY A 102 13.84 3.35 -0.94
C GLY A 102 12.98 3.83 0.24
N GLY A 103 11.98 4.68 0.00
CA GLY A 103 11.04 5.16 0.99
C GLY A 103 11.38 6.52 1.61
N ILE A 104 12.26 7.29 0.97
CA ILE A 104 12.63 8.65 1.42
C ILE A 104 11.58 9.65 0.94
N THR A 105 11.23 9.61 -0.34
CA THR A 105 10.19 10.42 -0.95
C THR A 105 9.01 9.56 -1.39
N TRP A 106 7.83 10.17 -1.39
CA TRP A 106 6.55 9.50 -1.63
C TRP A 106 5.69 10.33 -2.56
N THR A 107 4.94 9.66 -3.43
CA THR A 107 3.88 10.30 -4.22
C THR A 107 2.80 10.89 -3.32
N ALA A 108 1.90 11.70 -3.89
CA ALA A 108 0.64 11.99 -3.21
C ALA A 108 -0.13 10.67 -2.95
N ALA A 109 -0.85 10.62 -1.83
CA ALA A 109 -1.64 9.45 -1.48
C ALA A 109 -2.88 9.32 -2.38
N LYS A 110 -3.17 8.08 -2.80
CA LYS A 110 -4.50 7.70 -3.31
C LYS A 110 -5.22 6.91 -2.23
N THR A 111 -6.54 7.06 -2.15
CA THR A 111 -7.34 6.43 -1.10
C THR A 111 -8.38 5.50 -1.66
N THR A 112 -8.60 4.37 -1.01
CA THR A 112 -9.73 3.49 -1.31
C THR A 112 -11.06 4.17 -0.93
N ALA A 113 -12.17 3.58 -1.39
CA ALA A 113 -13.46 3.78 -0.73
C ALA A 113 -13.41 3.23 0.72
N THR A 114 -14.46 3.49 1.50
CA THR A 114 -14.61 2.89 2.83
C THR A 114 -14.54 1.36 2.71
N LEU A 115 -13.71 0.73 3.55
CA LEU A 115 -13.55 -0.72 3.59
C LEU A 115 -14.83 -1.41 4.03
N SER A 116 -15.13 -2.57 3.47
CA SER A 116 -16.20 -3.46 3.92
C SER A 116 -15.76 -4.34 5.09
N THR A 117 -16.73 -5.03 5.71
CA THR A 117 -16.50 -6.04 6.77
C THR A 117 -16.16 -7.44 6.24
N SER A 118 -16.47 -7.68 4.98
CA SER A 118 -15.93 -8.79 4.19
C SER A 118 -14.79 -8.26 3.34
N GLU A 119 -13.87 -9.15 2.97
CA GLU A 119 -12.83 -8.81 2.00
C GLU A 119 -13.44 -8.30 0.70
N ALA A 120 -12.81 -7.27 0.15
CA ALA A 120 -13.07 -6.76 -1.18
C ALA A 120 -11.77 -6.30 -1.83
N THR A 121 -11.76 -6.32 -3.16
CA THR A 121 -10.65 -5.80 -3.97
C THR A 121 -10.79 -4.30 -4.20
N TYR A 122 -9.72 -3.57 -3.89
CA TYR A 122 -9.60 -2.14 -4.15
C TYR A 122 -8.46 -1.88 -5.13
N ILE A 123 -8.76 -1.20 -6.23
CA ILE A 123 -7.79 -0.85 -7.27
C ILE A 123 -7.55 0.66 -7.25
N LEU A 124 -6.29 1.06 -7.16
CA LEU A 124 -5.84 2.45 -7.19
C LEU A 124 -4.82 2.65 -8.32
N GLY A 125 -4.91 3.78 -9.02
CA GLY A 125 -4.07 4.03 -10.20
C GLY A 125 -4.71 3.46 -11.47
N GLY A 126 -3.89 3.05 -12.42
CA GLY A 126 -4.37 2.46 -13.68
C GLY A 126 -3.40 2.61 -14.85
N PRO A 127 -3.84 2.23 -16.07
CA PRO A 127 -2.97 2.11 -17.25
C PRO A 127 -2.21 3.36 -17.69
N SER A 128 -2.77 4.54 -17.38
CA SER A 128 -2.22 5.85 -17.72
C SER A 128 -1.93 6.72 -16.48
N ASP A 129 -1.99 6.13 -15.28
CA ASP A 129 -1.79 6.85 -14.02
C ASP A 129 -0.37 6.64 -13.51
N THR A 130 0.48 7.64 -13.67
CA THR A 130 1.87 7.57 -13.23
C THR A 130 2.05 7.99 -11.77
N TRP A 131 0.96 8.19 -11.01
CA TRP A 131 0.99 8.67 -9.63
C TRP A 131 1.69 10.03 -9.46
N GLY A 132 1.67 10.85 -10.53
CA GLY A 132 2.28 12.18 -10.55
C GLY A 132 3.81 12.16 -10.58
N HIS A 133 4.43 11.00 -10.81
CA HIS A 133 5.88 10.84 -10.94
C HIS A 133 6.26 10.37 -12.35
N LEU A 134 7.45 10.78 -12.82
CA LEU A 134 8.01 10.28 -14.07
C LEU A 134 8.95 9.11 -13.75
N TRP A 135 8.41 7.89 -13.81
CA TRP A 135 9.12 6.67 -13.41
C TRP A 135 10.25 6.28 -14.36
N GLN A 136 11.46 6.16 -13.81
CA GLN A 136 12.62 5.62 -14.52
C GLN A 136 12.85 4.15 -14.17
N LEU A 137 13.42 3.37 -15.10
CA LEU A 137 13.68 1.93 -14.86
C LEU A 137 14.56 1.68 -13.63
N GLY A 138 15.54 2.55 -13.36
CA GLY A 138 16.40 2.44 -12.18
C GLY A 138 15.67 2.62 -10.84
N GLU A 139 14.49 3.26 -10.86
CA GLU A 139 13.66 3.49 -9.67
C GLU A 139 12.77 2.29 -9.34
N LEU A 140 12.54 1.40 -10.30
CA LEU A 140 11.67 0.23 -10.16
C LEU A 140 12.36 -0.99 -9.53
N THR A 141 13.60 -0.83 -9.09
CA THR A 141 14.38 -1.92 -8.48
C THR A 141 13.89 -2.25 -7.07
N ASN A 142 14.23 -3.46 -6.61
CA ASN A 142 14.04 -3.88 -5.21
C ASN A 142 14.77 -2.98 -4.19
N ALA A 143 15.76 -2.17 -4.58
CA ALA A 143 16.34 -1.20 -3.65
C ALA A 143 15.45 0.03 -3.45
N ASN A 144 14.67 0.38 -4.47
CA ASN A 144 14.10 1.71 -4.63
C ASN A 144 12.57 1.73 -4.53
N PHE A 145 11.89 0.84 -5.26
CA PHE A 145 10.44 0.86 -5.34
C PHE A 145 9.80 0.33 -4.06
N ARG A 146 8.90 1.11 -3.48
CA ARG A 146 8.14 0.76 -2.26
C ARG A 146 6.67 1.13 -2.41
N VAL A 147 5.80 0.33 -1.80
CA VAL A 147 4.38 0.66 -1.58
C VAL A 147 4.19 0.88 -0.09
N ARG A 148 3.69 2.04 0.31
CA ARG A 148 3.28 2.32 1.70
C ARG A 148 1.76 2.31 1.79
N ILE A 149 1.25 1.61 2.78
CA ILE A 149 -0.15 1.60 3.17
C ILE A 149 -0.26 2.34 4.50
N VAL A 150 -1.23 3.25 4.59
CA VAL A 150 -1.62 3.93 5.82
C VAL A 150 -3.06 3.54 6.13
N ASN A 151 -3.27 2.98 7.30
CA ASN A 151 -4.59 2.59 7.77
C ASN A 151 -5.24 3.81 8.42
N VAL A 152 -6.43 4.19 7.94
CA VAL A 152 -7.05 5.46 8.31
C VAL A 152 -8.51 5.26 8.64
N ALA A 153 -8.89 5.63 9.87
CA ALA A 153 -10.28 5.81 10.28
C ALA A 153 -10.37 7.01 11.21
N SER A 154 -11.56 7.60 11.32
CA SER A 154 -11.88 8.62 12.34
C SER A 154 -12.03 7.99 13.74
N SER A 155 -11.16 7.05 14.08
CA SER A 155 -11.13 6.24 15.29
C SER A 155 -9.72 5.67 15.47
N THR A 156 -9.37 5.32 16.70
CA THR A 156 -8.16 4.57 17.06
C THR A 156 -8.46 3.10 17.33
N ALA A 157 -9.70 2.65 17.14
CA ALA A 157 -10.15 1.32 17.55
C ALA A 157 -10.58 0.45 16.36
N ARG A 158 -10.15 0.79 15.14
CA ARG A 158 -10.46 0.00 13.94
C ARG A 158 -9.30 -0.94 13.66
N ASP A 159 -9.65 -2.18 13.37
CA ASP A 159 -8.68 -3.20 12.97
C ASP A 159 -8.78 -3.36 11.46
N PHE A 160 -7.62 -3.34 10.81
CA PHE A 160 -7.50 -3.45 9.36
C PHE A 160 -6.90 -4.80 9.03
N SER A 161 -7.46 -5.46 8.02
CA SER A 161 -6.99 -6.76 7.53
C SER A 161 -6.65 -6.62 6.05
N LEU A 162 -5.43 -6.99 5.68
CA LEU A 162 -4.93 -7.00 4.32
C LEU A 162 -4.55 -8.44 3.94
N ASP A 163 -5.20 -8.99 2.92
CA ASP A 163 -4.87 -10.29 2.34
C ASP A 163 -3.77 -10.11 1.31
N TRP A 164 -3.91 -9.11 0.42
CA TRP A 164 -2.94 -8.92 -0.64
C TRP A 164 -2.70 -7.45 -0.96
N VAL A 165 -1.44 -7.07 -1.18
CA VAL A 165 -1.09 -5.86 -1.94
C VAL A 165 -0.22 -6.25 -3.13
N ALA A 166 -0.57 -5.75 -4.31
CA ALA A 166 0.17 -6.04 -5.54
C ALA A 166 0.26 -4.84 -6.47
N VAL A 167 1.27 -4.84 -7.34
CA VAL A 167 1.47 -3.79 -8.34
C VAL A 167 1.46 -4.35 -9.76
N ASN A 168 0.83 -3.63 -10.67
CA ASN A 168 0.83 -3.92 -12.10
C ASN A 168 1.32 -2.69 -12.86
N LEU A 169 2.40 -2.85 -13.63
CA LEU A 169 2.99 -1.79 -14.40
C LEU A 169 2.54 -1.87 -15.86
N TYR A 170 2.09 -0.73 -16.37
CA TYR A 170 1.80 -0.51 -17.78
C TYR A 170 2.97 0.21 -18.40
N TYR A 171 3.44 -0.30 -19.53
CA TYR A 171 4.63 0.20 -20.19
C TYR A 171 4.51 0.04 -21.70
N GLN A 172 5.24 0.90 -22.41
CA GLN A 172 5.40 0.89 -23.85
C GLN A 172 6.84 0.49 -24.21
N PRO A 173 7.07 -0.12 -25.39
CA PRO A 173 8.41 -0.44 -25.87
C PRO A 173 9.36 0.77 -25.95
#